data_AF-A0A3D1T3N0-F1
#
_entry.id   AF-A0A3D1T3N0-F1
#
_cell.length_a   1.000
_cell.length_b   1.000
_cell.length_c   1.000
_cell.angle_alpha   90.00
_cell.angle_beta   90.00
_cell.angle_gamma   90.00
#
_symmetry.space_group_name_H-M   'P 1'
#
loop_
_entity.id
_entity.type
_entity.pdbx_description
1 polymer ?
#
loop_
_entity_poly.entity_id
_entity_poly.type
_entity_poly.pdbx_seq_one_letter_code
_entity_poly.pdbx_strand_id
1 'polypeptide(L)' 'MRKYLVLLLILSLILAATITTAAATQLTFATGGTSGTYYPLGEAMAQVWSKHIPGINVTVQATGASAENIR' A
#
# COMPACT_ATOMS: atom_id res chain seq x y z
N MET A 1 -43.98 -12.43 10.21
CA MET A 1 -42.69 -12.04 10.85
C MET A 1 -41.50 -12.76 10.22
N ARG A 2 -41.49 -14.10 10.10
CA ARG A 2 -40.38 -14.86 9.47
C ARG A 2 -39.94 -14.36 8.08
N LYS A 3 -40.88 -14.05 7.18
CA LYS A 3 -40.59 -13.50 5.84
C LYS A 3 -39.86 -12.15 5.84
N TYR A 4 -40.16 -11.27 6.79
CA TYR A 4 -39.45 -9.99 6.96
C TYR A 4 -38.06 -10.19 7.56
N LEU A 5 -37.91 -11.19 8.42
CA LEU A 5 -36.62 -11.59 9.00
C LEU A 5 -35.65 -12.10 7.93
N VAL A 6 -36.14 -12.95 7.01
CA VAL A 6 -35.37 -13.45 5.87
C VAL A 6 -34.98 -12.30 4.93
N LEU A 7 -35.89 -11.37 4.66
CA LEU A 7 -35.63 -10.20 3.83
C LEU A 7 -34.56 -9.26 4.43
N LEU A 8 -34.60 -9.03 5.74
CA LEU A 8 -33.58 -8.27 6.46
C LEU A 8 -32.22 -8.97 6.42
N LEU A 9 -32.19 -10.29 6.55
CA LEU A 9 -30.95 -11.06 6.50
C LEU A 9 -30.29 -10.97 5.12
N ILE A 10 -31.08 -11.12 4.05
CA ILE A 10 -30.60 -10.97 2.67
C ILE A 10 -30.08 -9.55 2.42
N LEU A 11 -30.79 -8.53 2.90
CA LEU A 11 -30.35 -7.14 2.75
C LEU A 11 -29.02 -6.88 3.48
N SER A 12 -28.83 -7.43 4.68
CA SER A 12 -27.57 -7.31 5.43
C SER A 12 -26.40 -8.01 4.72
N LEU A 13 -26.66 -9.14 4.07
CA LEU A 13 -25.64 -9.89 3.34
C LEU A 13 -25.20 -9.16 2.07
N ILE A 14 -26.14 -8.52 1.36
CA ILE A 14 -25.85 -7.69 0.18
C ILE A 14 -25.04 -6.46 0.59
N LEU A 15 -25.37 -5.82 1.72
CA LEU A 15 -24.65 -4.65 2.22
C LEU A 15 -23.22 -4.98 2.69
N ALA A 16 -23.00 -6.19 3.21
CA ALA A 16 -21.66 -6.65 3.58
C ALA A 16 -20.80 -6.95 2.33
N ALA A 17 -21.40 -7.40 1.23
CA ALA A 17 -20.70 -7.75 0.00
C ALA A 17 -20.20 -6.53 -0.81
N THR A 18 -20.68 -5.32 -0.51
CA THR A 18 -20.28 -4.08 -1.21
C THR A 18 -19.15 -3.31 -0.54
N ILE A 19 -18.63 -3.80 0.59
CA ILE A 19 -17.49 -3.18 1.27
C ILE A 19 -16.21 -3.60 0.53
N THR A 20 -15.81 -2.81 -0.47
CA THR A 20 -14.49 -2.91 -1.09
C THR A 20 -13.57 -1.89 -0.42
N THR A 21 -12.49 -2.37 0.22
CA THR A 21 -11.42 -1.48 0.66
C THR A 21 -10.50 -1.23 -0.53
N ALA A 22 -10.24 0.04 -0.86
CA ALA A 22 -9.25 0.37 -1.88
C ALA A 22 -7.89 -0.21 -1.48
N ALA A 23 -7.30 -1.05 -2.35
CA ALA A 23 -5.98 -1.61 -2.10
C ALA A 23 -4.92 -0.48 -2.11
N ALA A 24 -3.92 -0.60 -1.25
CA ALA A 24 -2.80 0.35 -1.25
C ALA A 24 -2.02 0.25 -2.57
N THR A 25 -1.59 1.41 -3.07
CA THR A 25 -0.69 1.50 -4.22
C THR A 25 0.72 1.13 -3.77
N GLN A 26 1.28 0.10 -4.38
CA GLN A 26 2.66 -0.33 -4.12
C GLN A 26 3.62 0.53 -4.93
N LEU A 27 4.56 1.18 -4.25
CA LEU A 27 5.60 2.02 -4.85
C LEU A 27 6.98 1.47 -4.51
N THR A 28 7.91 1.61 -5.45
CA THR A 28 9.32 1.26 -5.25
C THR A 28 10.16 2.54 -5.26
N PHE A 29 10.98 2.72 -4.23
CA PHE A 29 11.93 3.82 -4.13
C PHE A 29 13.34 3.34 -4.51
N ALA A 30 13.77 3.70 -5.71
CA ALA A 30 15.12 3.45 -6.20
C ALA A 30 16.12 4.37 -5.49
N THR A 31 17.15 3.79 -4.87
CA THR A 31 18.14 4.53 -4.07
C THR A 31 19.52 4.47 -4.72
N GLY A 32 20.42 3.67 -4.16
CA GLY A 32 21.75 3.34 -4.66
C GLY A 32 22.17 1.99 -4.08
N GLY A 33 23.47 1.69 -4.07
CA GLY A 33 23.97 0.42 -3.51
C GLY A 33 23.63 0.28 -2.02
N THR A 34 23.45 -0.96 -1.56
CA THR A 34 23.11 -1.29 -0.15
C THR A 34 24.14 -0.80 0.86
N SER A 35 25.40 -0.63 0.46
CA SER A 35 26.48 -0.07 1.28
C SER A 35 26.54 1.46 1.30
N GLY A 36 25.75 2.13 0.46
CA GLY A 36 25.71 3.59 0.36
C GLY A 36 24.72 4.22 1.35
N THR A 37 24.87 5.51 1.65
CA THR A 37 24.02 6.24 2.60
C THR A 37 22.55 6.30 2.20
N TYR A 38 22.25 6.32 0.89
CA TYR A 38 20.88 6.46 0.41
C TYR A 38 20.01 5.23 0.65
N TYR A 39 20.60 4.05 0.81
CA TYR A 39 19.83 2.84 1.08
C TYR A 39 19.14 2.88 2.46
N PRO A 40 19.86 3.03 3.60
CA PRO A 40 19.22 3.12 4.92
C PRO A 40 18.38 4.41 5.08
N LEU A 41 18.78 5.51 4.44
CA LEU A 41 17.95 6.73 4.40
C LEU A 41 16.62 6.47 3.69
N GLY A 42 16.66 5.80 2.54
CA GLY A 42 15.48 5.41 1.79
C GLY A 42 14.57 4.47 2.59
N GLU A 43 15.12 3.57 3.41
CA GLU A 43 14.32 2.70 4.28
C GLU A 43 13.55 3.48 5.33
N ALA A 44 14.20 4.45 5.98
CA ALA A 44 13.53 5.33 6.93
C ALA A 44 12.43 6.16 6.26
N MET A 45 12.68 6.67 5.04
CA MET A 45 11.69 7.43 4.27
C MET A 45 10.51 6.54 3.86
N ALA A 46 10.77 5.34 3.33
CA ALA A 46 9.74 4.38 2.94
C ALA A 46 8.84 4.00 4.13
N GLN A 47 9.42 3.77 5.31
CA GLN A 47 8.66 3.51 6.54
C GLN A 47 7.76 4.70 6.93
N VAL A 48 8.28 5.93 6.87
CA VAL A 48 7.49 7.14 7.18
C VAL A 48 6.35 7.31 6.18
N TRP A 49 6.61 7.12 4.89
CA TRP A 49 5.59 7.26 3.84
C TRP A 49 4.49 6.20 3.96
N SER A 50 4.86 4.92 4.06
CA SER A 50 3.89 3.83 4.25
C SER A 50 3.04 3.99 5.51
N LYS A 51 3.57 4.65 6.54
CA LYS A 51 2.86 4.89 7.80
C LYS A 51 1.91 6.10 7.75
N HIS A 52 2.29 7.17 7.06
CA HIS A 52 1.60 8.46 7.16
C HIS A 52 0.89 8.92 5.88
N ILE A 53 1.14 8.27 4.74
CA ILE A 53 0.46 8.57 3.48
C ILE A 53 -0.59 7.48 3.23
N PRO A 54 -1.89 7.79 3.40
CA PRO A 54 -2.95 6.80 3.18
C PRO A 54 -2.96 6.29 1.74
N GLY A 55 -3.20 4.98 1.59
CA GLY A 55 -3.38 4.37 0.28
C GLY A 55 -2.08 4.10 -0.48
N ILE A 56 -0.91 4.22 0.14
CA ILE A 56 0.36 3.76 -0.46
C ILE A 56 1.13 2.84 0.49
N ASN A 57 2.00 2.04 -0.10
CA ASN A 57 3.02 1.29 0.61
C ASN A 57 4.29 1.33 -0.23
N VAL A 58 5.39 1.78 0.37
CA VAL A 58 6.66 2.02 -0.29
C VAL A 58 7.69 0.98 0.15
N THR A 59 8.42 0.41 -0.80
CA THR A 59 9.60 -0.44 -0.56
C THR A 59 10.85 0.20 -1.14
N VAL A 60 12.02 -0.19 -0.65
CA VAL A 60 13.31 0.31 -1.16
C VAL A 60 13.91 -0.70 -2.13
N GLN A 61 14.54 -0.19 -3.19
CA GLN A 61 15.33 -1.00 -4.11
C GLN A 61 16.76 -0.44 -4.23
N ALA A 62 17.72 -1.35 -4.09
CA ALA A 62 19.12 -1.06 -4.39
C ALA A 62 19.32 -0.98 -5.91
N THR A 63 20.07 0.03 -6.36
CA THR A 63 20.38 0.29 -7.77
C THR A 63 21.82 0.81 -7.90
N GLY A 64 22.27 1.05 -9.13
CA GLY A 64 23.47 1.79 -9.52
C GLY A 64 23.36 3.31 -9.36
N ALA A 65 22.47 3.78 -8.48
CA ALA A 65 22.26 5.18 -8.13
C ALA A 65 21.69 6.05 -9.27
N SER A 66 21.87 7.37 -9.18
CA SER A 66 21.14 8.36 -9.97
C SER A 66 21.24 8.17 -11.48
N ALA A 67 22.40 7.73 -12.00
CA ALA A 67 22.58 7.51 -13.44
C ALA A 67 21.74 6.33 -13.96
N GLU A 68 21.57 5.27 -13.15
CA GLU A 68 20.69 4.15 -13.49
C GLU A 68 19.22 4.53 -13.32
N ASN A 69 18.88 5.30 -12.28
CA ASN A 69 17.49 5.62 -11.93
C ASN A 69 16.78 6.52 -12.96
N ILE A 70 17.51 7.26 -13.80
CA ILE A 70 16.96 8.21 -14.79
C ILE A 70 17.00 7.70 -16.23
N ARG A 71 17.50 6.47 -16.44
CA ARG A 71 17.67 5.87 -17.77
C ARG A 71 16.39 5.21 -18.25
#